data_AF-A0A1I7F2E7-F1
#
_entry.id   AF-A0A1I7F2E7-F1
#
_cell.length_a   1.000
_cell.length_b   1.000
_cell.length_c   1.000
_cell.angle_alpha   90.00
_cell.angle_beta   90.00
_cell.angle_gamma   90.00
#
_symmetry.space_group_name_H-M   'P 1'
#
loop_
_entity.id
_entity.type
_entity.pdbx_description
1 polymer ?
#
loop_
_entity_poly.entity_id
_entity_poly.type
_entity_poly.pdbx_seq_one_letter_code
_entity_poly.pdbx_strand_id
1 'polypeptide(L)'
;MILAACEGRHWQYEIVEHADGYVVRMRDLDTGDIEEDGATIFRTMPVAFAFAEMSAAFDRFTASTEDEPDDAQTATDFAVSEQVFCDLSSRLCDGGVAGSLVQAWERRPADGPRLTLH
;
A
#
# COMPACT_ATOMS: atom_id res chain seq x y z
N MET A 1 7.84 -12.91 -2.59
CA MET A 1 9.22 -12.41 -2.30
C MET A 1 9.13 -10.92 -2.01
N ILE A 2 9.86 -10.38 -1.03
CA ILE A 2 9.92 -8.91 -0.80
C ILE A 2 10.79 -8.27 -1.89
N LEU A 3 10.25 -7.25 -2.54
CA LEU A 3 10.89 -6.53 -3.65
C LEU A 3 11.57 -5.25 -3.16
N ALA A 4 10.90 -4.53 -2.25
CA ALA A 4 11.41 -3.33 -1.59
C ALA A 4 10.59 -3.03 -0.34
N ALA A 5 11.05 -2.08 0.46
CA ALA A 5 10.31 -1.56 1.60
C ALA A 5 10.56 -0.05 1.73
N CYS A 6 9.52 0.67 2.17
CA CYS A 6 9.58 2.09 2.50
C CYS A 6 9.37 2.25 4.00
N GLU A 7 10.28 2.93 4.68
CA GLU A 7 10.22 3.11 6.14
C GLU A 7 9.48 4.41 6.50
N GLY A 8 8.40 4.24 7.26
CA GLY A 8 7.73 5.32 7.99
C GLY A 8 8.39 5.55 9.36
N ARG A 9 7.62 6.14 10.28
CA ARG A 9 8.03 6.32 11.68
C ARG A 9 7.71 5.09 12.53
N HIS A 10 6.51 4.55 12.40
CA HIS A 10 6.01 3.41 13.17
C HIS A 10 5.89 2.16 12.29
N TRP A 11 5.68 2.36 10.99
CA TRP A 11 5.42 1.28 10.05
C TRP A 11 6.47 1.19 8.95
N GLN A 12 6.82 -0.03 8.56
CA GLN A 12 7.52 -0.33 7.33
C GLN A 12 6.53 -0.89 6.29
N TYR A 13 6.47 -0.23 5.14
CA TYR A 13 5.58 -0.58 4.04
C TYR A 13 6.32 -1.50 3.07
N GLU A 14 6.09 -2.81 3.18
CA GLU A 14 6.75 -3.82 2.36
C GLU A 14 5.99 -4.08 1.06
N ILE A 15 6.72 -4.13 -0.05
CA ILE A 15 6.20 -4.48 -1.37
C ILE A 15 6.57 -5.94 -1.64
N VAL A 16 5.56 -6.78 -1.80
CA VAL A 16 5.69 -8.23 -1.99
C VAL A 16 5.06 -8.64 -3.30
N GLU A 17 5.76 -9.50 -4.05
CA GLU A 17 5.20 -10.12 -5.25
C GLU A 17 4.04 -11.08 -4.90
N HIS A 18 2.92 -10.95 -5.62
CA HIS A 18 1.71 -11.75 -5.51
C HIS A 18 1.30 -12.29 -6.88
N ALA A 19 0.53 -13.39 -6.93
CA ALA A 19 0.07 -13.98 -8.19
C ALA A 19 -0.71 -12.97 -9.06
N ASP A 20 -1.46 -12.08 -8.41
CA ASP A 20 -2.29 -11.05 -9.06
C ASP A 20 -1.62 -9.67 -9.16
N GLY A 21 -0.33 -9.54 -8.80
CA GLY A 21 0.41 -8.27 -8.89
C GLY A 21 1.36 -8.03 -7.72
N TYR A 22 1.21 -6.89 -7.06
CA TYR A 22 2.12 -6.40 -6.03
C TYR A 22 1.32 -6.00 -4.78
N VAL A 23 1.60 -6.66 -3.66
CA VAL A 23 0.98 -6.38 -2.37
C VAL A 23 1.85 -5.38 -1.62
N VAL A 24 1.26 -4.28 -1.18
CA VAL A 24 1.85 -3.43 -0.13
C VAL A 24 1.22 -3.83 1.20
N ARG A 25 2.05 -4.20 2.17
CA ARG A 25 1.63 -4.56 3.54
C ARG A 25 2.42 -3.78 4.57
N MET A 26 1.82 -3.55 5.73
CA MET A 26 2.45 -2.81 6.82
C MET A 26 3.07 -3.78 7.82
N ARG A 27 4.31 -3.51 8.19
CA ARG A 27 5.03 -4.16 9.28
C ARG A 27 5.24 -3.14 10.40
N ASP A 28 4.82 -3.47 11.60
CA ASP A 28 5.11 -2.69 12.79
C ASP A 28 6.62 -2.72 13.07
N LEU A 29 7.25 -1.55 13.20
CA LEU A 29 8.69 -1.45 13.46
C LEU A 29 9.09 -1.80 14.90
N ASP A 30 8.17 -1.67 15.85
CA ASP A 30 8.40 -1.97 17.27
C ASP A 30 8.20 -3.46 17.56
N THR A 31 7.13 -4.06 17.04
CA THR A 31 6.78 -5.47 17.30
C THR A 31 7.29 -6.42 16.22
N GLY A 32 7.48 -5.93 14.99
CA GLY A 32 7.82 -6.74 13.81
C GLY A 32 6.63 -7.46 13.19
N ASP A 33 5.42 -7.27 13.72
CA ASP A 33 4.20 -7.94 13.26
C ASP A 33 3.69 -7.34 11.94
N ILE A 34 3.07 -8.19 11.11
CA ILE A 34 2.46 -7.78 9.84
C ILE A 34 0.98 -7.53 10.06
N GLU A 35 0.50 -6.36 9.62
CA GLU A 35 -0.93 -6.06 9.61
C GLU A 35 -1.60 -6.68 8.37
N GLU A 36 -2.30 -7.80 8.57
CA GLU A 36 -2.91 -8.58 7.48
C GLU A 36 -4.12 -7.90 6.83
N ASP A 37 -4.86 -7.10 7.59
CA ASP A 37 -6.09 -6.43 7.12
C ASP A 37 -5.80 -5.12 6.36
N GLY A 38 -4.63 -4.52 6.58
CA GLY A 38 -4.20 -3.26 5.96
C GLY A 38 -3.55 -3.42 4.58
N ALA A 39 -3.47 -4.63 4.05
CA ALA A 39 -2.80 -4.87 2.78
C ALA A 39 -3.55 -4.25 1.59
N THR A 40 -2.82 -3.69 0.63
CA THR A 40 -3.36 -3.16 -0.63
C THR A 40 -2.64 -3.77 -1.82
N ILE A 41 -3.40 -4.23 -2.82
CA ILE A 41 -2.88 -4.94 -3.99
C ILE A 41 -2.98 -4.07 -5.22
N PHE A 42 -1.86 -3.90 -5.93
CA PHE A 42 -1.74 -3.17 -7.17
C PHE A 42 -1.37 -4.09 -8.32
N ARG A 43 -1.84 -3.78 -9.52
CA ARG A 43 -1.51 -4.55 -10.73
C ARG A 43 -0.13 -4.19 -11.27
N THR A 44 0.35 -2.99 -10.97
CA THR A 44 1.57 -2.41 -11.52
C THR A 44 2.56 -2.09 -10.42
N MET A 45 3.81 -2.51 -10.62
CA MET A 45 4.90 -2.31 -9.67
C MET A 45 5.10 -0.81 -9.35
N PRO A 46 5.17 0.11 -10.33
CA PRO A 46 5.45 1.52 -10.04
C PRO A 46 4.40 2.18 -9.14
N VAL A 47 3.13 1.76 -9.24
CA VAL A 47 2.06 2.29 -8.39
C VAL A 47 2.16 1.73 -6.97
N ALA A 48 2.51 0.45 -6.81
CA ALA A 48 2.78 -0.13 -5.49
C ALA A 48 3.94 0.60 -4.77
N PHE A 49 5.00 0.95 -5.51
CA PHE A 49 6.10 1.76 -4.96
C PHE A 49 5.63 3.16 -4.55
N ALA A 50 4.94 3.87 -5.44
CA ALA A 50 4.46 5.21 -5.13
C ALA A 50 3.48 5.22 -3.94
N PHE A 51 2.63 4.19 -3.81
CA PHE A 51 1.76 4.02 -2.66
C PHE A 51 2.54 3.78 -1.37
N ALA A 52 3.52 2.85 -1.38
CA ALA A 52 4.33 2.56 -0.21
C ALA A 52 5.15 3.79 0.26
N GLU A 53 5.71 4.55 -0.68
CA GLU A 53 6.41 5.81 -0.38
C GLU A 53 5.46 6.86 0.20
N MET A 54 4.28 7.04 -0.38
CA MET A 54 3.25 7.96 0.12
C MET A 54 2.79 7.60 1.53
N SER A 55 2.51 6.32 1.78
CA SER A 55 2.10 5.86 3.12
C SER A 55 3.20 6.04 4.16
N ALA A 56 4.45 5.77 3.81
CA ALA A 56 5.60 6.03 4.67
C ALA A 56 5.81 7.52 4.96
N ALA A 57 5.61 8.38 3.97
CA ALA A 57 5.66 9.84 4.15
C ALA A 57 4.51 10.34 5.04
N PHE A 58 3.31 9.78 4.87
CA PHE A 58 2.15 10.09 5.72
C PHE A 58 2.39 9.71 7.18
N ASP A 59 2.89 8.50 7.45
CA ASP A 59 3.21 8.05 8.82
C ASP A 59 4.23 8.98 9.50
N ARG A 60 5.29 9.36 8.78
CA ARG A 60 6.27 10.36 9.27
C ARG A 60 5.63 11.73 9.54
N PHE A 61 4.75 12.19 8.66
CA PHE A 61 4.05 13.47 8.82
C PHE A 61 3.10 13.45 10.03
N THR A 62 2.32 12.40 10.22
CA THR A 62 1.41 12.30 11.38
C THR A 62 2.16 12.18 12.71
N ALA A 63 3.35 11.58 12.70
CA ALA A 63 4.18 11.49 13.88
C ALA A 63 4.90 12.80 14.23
N SER A 64 5.22 13.66 13.24
CA SER A 64 5.93 14.92 13.51
C SER A 64 5.06 15.94 14.24
N THR A 65 3.74 15.92 13.98
CA THR A 65 2.75 16.78 14.66
C THR A 65 2.69 16.60 16.18
N GLU A 66 3.25 15.53 16.73
CA GLU A 66 3.27 15.26 18.16
C GLU A 66 4.53 15.78 18.87
N ASP A 67 5.66 16.00 18.18
CA ASP A 67 6.97 16.14 18.83
C ASP A 67 7.81 17.42 18.54
N GLU A 68 7.87 18.09 17.37
CA GLU A 68 8.77 19.28 17.17
C GLU A 68 8.67 20.00 15.76
N PRO A 69 9.34 21.16 15.50
CA PRO A 69 8.98 22.16 14.46
C PRO A 69 9.33 21.86 12.98
N ASP A 70 9.62 20.61 12.59
CA ASP A 70 9.97 20.25 11.19
C ASP A 70 8.75 19.84 10.34
N ASP A 71 7.54 20.16 10.83
CA ASP A 71 6.25 19.84 10.19
C ASP A 71 6.13 20.34 8.76
N ALA A 72 6.81 21.45 8.42
CA ALA A 72 6.72 22.01 7.08
C ALA A 72 7.40 21.12 6.02
N GLN A 73 8.51 20.47 6.36
CA GLN A 73 9.22 19.60 5.43
C GLN A 73 8.50 18.26 5.27
N THR A 74 8.06 17.65 6.38
CA THR A 74 7.30 16.39 6.34
C THR A 74 5.96 16.55 5.64
N ALA A 75 5.27 17.69 5.82
CA ALA A 75 4.05 18.00 5.07
C ALA A 75 4.30 18.14 3.57
N THR A 76 5.42 18.79 3.19
CA THR A 76 5.79 18.96 1.78
C THR A 76 6.13 17.61 1.14
N ASP A 77 6.92 16.78 1.82
CA ASP A 77 7.28 15.43 1.36
C ASP A 77 6.02 14.57 1.16
N PHE A 78 5.09 14.61 2.12
CA PHE A 78 3.82 13.91 2.01
C PHE A 78 3.02 14.41 0.79
N ALA A 79 2.82 15.71 0.64
CA ALA A 79 2.07 16.28 -0.48
C ALA A 79 2.67 15.94 -1.85
N VAL A 80 4.01 15.94 -1.96
CA VAL A 80 4.70 15.54 -3.20
C VAL A 80 4.46 14.06 -3.49
N SER A 81 4.61 13.19 -2.48
CA SER A 81 4.40 11.75 -2.64
C SER A 81 2.94 11.40 -2.99
N GLU A 82 1.97 12.10 -2.40
CA GLU A 82 0.54 11.96 -2.70
C GLU A 82 0.24 12.32 -4.15
N GLN A 83 0.79 13.44 -4.63
CA GLN A 83 0.64 13.86 -6.02
C GLN A 83 1.23 12.83 -7.00
N VAL A 84 2.43 12.31 -6.70
CA VAL A 84 3.07 11.27 -7.52
C VAL A 84 2.22 10.00 -7.58
N PHE A 85 1.69 9.55 -6.45
CA PHE A 85 0.79 8.39 -6.42
C PHE A 85 -0.49 8.64 -7.22
N CYS A 86 -1.14 9.80 -7.05
CA CYS A 86 -2.35 10.17 -7.79
C CYS A 86 -2.11 10.19 -9.31
N ASP A 87 -0.99 10.78 -9.74
CA ASP A 87 -0.65 10.85 -11.16
C ASP A 87 -0.34 9.48 -11.76
N LEU A 88 0.41 8.63 -11.05
CA LEU A 88 0.77 7.29 -11.52
C LEU A 88 -0.44 6.35 -11.54
N SER A 89 -1.23 6.31 -10.47
CA SER A 89 -2.44 5.48 -10.38
C SER A 89 -3.46 5.84 -11.45
N SER A 90 -3.64 7.14 -11.73
CA SER A 90 -4.51 7.63 -12.80
C SER A 90 -4.00 7.23 -14.18
N ARG A 91 -2.72 7.46 -14.47
CA ARG A 91 -2.13 7.17 -15.80
C ARG A 91 -2.07 5.68 -16.13
N LEU A 92 -1.92 4.84 -15.11
CA LEU A 92 -1.82 3.39 -15.25
C LEU A 92 -3.14 2.66 -14.96
N CYS A 93 -4.20 3.41 -14.62
CA CYS A 93 -5.52 2.89 -14.26
C CYS A 93 -5.46 1.82 -13.16
N ASP A 94 -4.64 2.06 -12.14
CA ASP A 94 -4.35 1.12 -11.05
C ASP A 94 -4.54 1.84 -9.72
N GLY A 95 -5.76 1.78 -9.16
CA GLY A 95 -6.10 2.44 -7.90
C GLY A 95 -5.82 1.60 -6.65
N GLY A 96 -5.31 0.38 -6.81
CA GLY A 96 -5.21 -0.59 -5.72
C GLY A 96 -6.56 -1.22 -5.33
N VAL A 97 -6.49 -2.40 -4.73
CA VAL A 97 -7.63 -3.12 -4.17
C VAL A 97 -7.28 -3.59 -2.77
N ALA A 98 -8.21 -3.45 -1.81
CA ALA A 98 -8.00 -3.94 -0.46
C ALA A 98 -7.72 -5.45 -0.45
N GLY A 99 -6.68 -5.88 0.25
CA GLY A 99 -6.23 -7.27 0.33
C GLY A 99 -7.31 -8.20 0.89
N SER A 100 -8.15 -7.71 1.80
CA SER A 100 -9.31 -8.43 2.32
C SER A 100 -10.31 -8.84 1.23
N LEU A 101 -10.48 -8.03 0.17
CA LEU A 101 -11.33 -8.38 -0.98
C LEU A 101 -10.71 -9.51 -1.81
N VAL A 102 -9.39 -9.55 -1.94
CA VAL A 102 -8.69 -10.61 -2.68
C VAL A 102 -8.70 -11.92 -1.89
N GLN A 103 -8.45 -11.88 -0.58
CA GLN A 103 -8.60 -13.07 0.27
C GLN A 103 -10.03 -13.63 0.23
N ALA A 104 -11.05 -12.77 0.20
CA ALA A 104 -12.43 -13.19 0.05
C ALA A 104 -12.71 -13.83 -1.33
N TRP A 105 -12.05 -13.37 -2.39
CA TRP A 105 -12.13 -13.96 -3.72
C TRP A 105 -11.44 -15.33 -3.79
N GLU A 106 -10.27 -15.50 -3.17
CA GLU A 106 -9.55 -16.78 -3.11
C GLU A 106 -10.26 -17.83 -2.25
N ARG A 107 -10.95 -17.41 -1.19
CA ARG A 107 -11.78 -18.30 -0.35
C ARG A 107 -13.02 -18.81 -1.08
N ARG A 108 -13.38 -18.28 -2.26
CA ARG A 108 -14.47 -18.82 -3.06
C ARG A 108 -13.97 -20.08 -3.78
N PRO A 109 -14.46 -21.29 -3.41
CA PRO A 109 -14.06 -22.50 -4.12
C PRO A 109 -14.48 -22.38 -5.58
N ALA A 110 -13.63 -22.87 -6.49
CA ALA A 110 -13.85 -22.94 -7.93
C ALA A 110 -15.05 -23.82 -8.36
N ASP A 111 -15.88 -24.28 -7.41
CA ASP A 111 -16.96 -25.26 -7.56
C ASP A 111 -18.38 -24.65 -7.63
N GLY A 112 -18.50 -23.33 -7.80
CA GLY A 112 -19.78 -22.69 -8.09
C GLY A 112 -20.07 -22.65 -9.59
N PRO A 113 -21.30 -22.96 -10.07
CA PRO A 113 -21.62 -22.95 -11.48
C PRO A 113 -21.33 -21.56 -12.06
N ARG A 114 -20.43 -21.50 -13.04
CA ARG A 114 -20.20 -20.29 -13.84
C ARG A 114 -21.52 -19.96 -14.53
N LEU A 115 -22.22 -18.94 -14.03
CA LEU A 115 -23.36 -18.36 -14.72
C LEU A 115 -22.83 -17.75 -16.02
N THR A 116 -22.91 -18.52 -17.10
CA THR A 116 -22.78 -18.00 -18.47
C THR A 116 -23.93 -17.03 -18.69
N LEU A 117 -23.60 -15.74 -18.71
CA LEU A 117 -24.52 -14.72 -19.22
C LEU A 117 -24.56 -14.90 -20.75
N HIS A 118 -25.73 -15.32 -21.24
CA HIS A 118 -26.07 -15.37 -22.66
C HIS A 118 -26.65 -14.03 -23.12
#